data_AF-A0A1M5W892-F1
#
_entry.id   AF-A0A1M5W892-F1
#
_cell.length_a   1.000
_cell.length_b   1.000
_cell.length_c   1.000
_cell.angle_alpha   90.00
_cell.angle_beta   90.00
_cell.angle_gamma   90.00
#
_symmetry.space_group_name_H-M   'P 1'
#
loop_
_entity.id
_entity.type
_entity.pdbx_description
1 polymer ?
#
loop_
_entity_poly.entity_id
_entity_poly.type
_entity_poly.pdbx_seq_one_letter_code
_entity_poly.pdbx_strand_id
1 'polypeptide(L)'
;MEANSLFLVKWCNKDVNVKEKDVILYFADDKLTSLVAEKVKVQIDEKPLEEIILDRLKQGPKSEKLKRTIAPHIQILGVEVVNNTARVNISSSGLHGGSTEEVFFIASIVKSLTELDYIDKVQFLVDGKKVESLMGHIYVKEPFTRESVENIIS
;
A
#
# COMPACT_ATOMS: atom_id res chain seq x y z
N MET A 1 3.29 63.94 -8.60
CA MET A 1 4.74 63.84 -8.88
C MET A 1 5.34 63.15 -7.65
N GLU A 2 5.95 61.98 -7.67
CA GLU A 2 6.34 61.00 -8.68
C GLU A 2 6.45 59.65 -7.94
N ALA A 3 6.27 58.56 -8.68
CA ALA A 3 6.55 57.20 -8.22
C ALA A 3 8.04 56.86 -8.39
N ASN A 4 8.59 56.00 -7.53
CA ASN A 4 9.66 55.04 -7.87
C ASN A 4 9.78 54.02 -6.72
N SER A 5 9.35 52.76 -6.82
CA SER A 5 9.76 51.66 -7.72
C SER A 5 10.99 50.88 -7.20
N LEU A 6 10.84 49.54 -7.27
CA LEU A 6 11.77 48.43 -6.99
C LEU A 6 12.08 48.10 -5.52
N PHE A 7 11.58 46.94 -5.05
CA PHE A 7 12.39 45.72 -4.82
C PHE A 7 11.47 44.56 -4.35
N LEU A 8 11.23 43.59 -5.24
CA LEU A 8 11.30 42.12 -5.06
C LEU A 8 10.88 41.55 -3.68
N VAL A 9 9.82 40.76 -3.53
CA VAL A 9 9.81 39.31 -3.86
C VAL A 9 8.42 38.87 -4.33
N LYS A 10 8.29 38.65 -5.65
CA LYS A 10 7.45 37.58 -6.21
C LYS A 10 8.17 36.25 -5.90
N TRP A 11 7.48 35.10 -5.97
CA TRP A 11 7.95 33.70 -5.75
C TRP A 11 7.64 33.17 -4.34
N CYS A 12 6.82 32.14 -4.11
CA CYS A 12 6.24 31.13 -5.00
C CYS A 12 4.93 30.59 -4.36
N ASN A 13 3.75 31.01 -4.84
CA ASN A 13 2.59 30.11 -4.75
C ASN A 13 2.80 29.08 -5.86
N LYS A 14 3.44 27.94 -5.52
CA LYS A 14 3.19 26.73 -6.30
C LYS A 14 1.72 26.43 -6.02
N ASP A 15 0.86 26.75 -6.98
CA ASP A 15 -0.47 26.13 -7.05
C ASP A 15 -0.21 24.63 -7.24
N VAL A 16 0.03 23.93 -6.13
CA VAL A 16 0.11 22.46 -6.12
C VAL A 16 -1.29 22.04 -6.55
N ASN A 17 -1.40 21.56 -7.78
CA ASN A 17 -2.60 20.95 -8.29
C ASN A 17 -2.78 19.62 -7.56
N VAL A 18 -3.22 19.69 -6.30
CA VAL A 18 -3.50 18.53 -5.47
C VAL A 18 -4.72 17.85 -6.08
N LYS A 19 -4.47 16.79 -6.84
CA LYS A 19 -5.55 16.00 -7.43
C LYS A 19 -6.02 15.01 -6.38
N GLU A 20 -7.29 15.05 -6.04
CA GLU A 20 -7.88 14.02 -5.18
C GLU A 20 -8.31 12.81 -6.01
N LYS A 21 -8.13 11.61 -5.45
CA LYS A 21 -8.63 10.37 -6.04
C LYS A 21 -9.20 9.47 -4.95
N ASP A 22 -10.29 8.78 -5.27
CA ASP A 22 -10.76 7.68 -4.44
C ASP A 22 -9.92 6.43 -4.72
N VAL A 23 -9.41 5.80 -3.67
CA VAL A 23 -8.79 4.47 -3.70
C VAL A 23 -9.59 3.51 -2.84
N ILE A 24 -9.53 2.22 -3.17
CA ILE A 24 -10.16 1.16 -2.40
C ILE A 24 -9.05 0.41 -1.66
N LEU A 25 -9.19 0.31 -0.34
CA LEU A 25 -8.26 -0.38 0.55
C LEU A 25 -8.98 -1.56 1.20
N TYR A 26 -8.31 -2.70 1.32
CA TYR A 26 -8.89 -3.89 1.92
C TYR A 26 -8.33 -4.12 3.32
N PHE A 27 -9.20 -4.16 4.32
CA PHE A 27 -8.85 -4.41 5.73
C PHE A 27 -9.60 -5.63 6.27
N ALA A 28 -9.12 -6.22 7.36
CA ALA A 28 -9.79 -7.38 7.94
C ALA A 28 -11.06 -6.94 8.69
N ASP A 29 -12.08 -7.80 8.69
CA ASP A 29 -13.22 -7.66 9.59
C ASP A 29 -12.82 -7.87 11.07
N ASP A 30 -13.78 -7.70 11.98
CA ASP A 30 -13.57 -7.83 13.42
C ASP A 30 -13.22 -9.25 13.88
N LYS A 31 -13.52 -10.25 13.04
CA LYS A 31 -13.35 -11.68 13.32
C LYS A 31 -12.14 -12.30 12.62
N LEU A 32 -11.41 -11.54 11.80
CA LEU A 32 -10.34 -12.02 10.93
C LEU A 32 -10.84 -13.16 10.03
N THR A 33 -12.05 -13.03 9.48
CA THR A 33 -12.65 -14.01 8.57
C THR A 33 -12.72 -13.56 7.13
N SER A 34 -12.69 -12.25 6.88
CA SER A 34 -12.79 -11.71 5.53
C SER A 34 -12.10 -10.36 5.38
N LEU A 35 -11.78 -9.99 4.14
CA LEU A 35 -11.32 -8.65 3.79
C LEU A 35 -12.47 -7.79 3.29
N VAL A 36 -12.65 -6.63 3.92
CA VAL A 36 -13.69 -5.65 3.61
C VAL A 36 -13.05 -4.44 2.94
N ALA A 37 -13.66 -4.00 1.84
CA ALA A 37 -13.26 -2.79 1.12
C ALA A 37 -13.67 -1.53 1.90
N GLU A 38 -12.73 -0.62 2.07
CA GLU A 38 -12.92 0.75 2.55
C GLU A 38 -12.48 1.72 1.45
N LYS A 39 -13.42 2.55 0.97
CA LYS A 39 -13.10 3.62 0.01
C LYS A 39 -12.52 4.82 0.75
N VAL A 40 -11.33 5.25 0.36
CA VAL A 40 -10.61 6.36 0.97
C VAL A 40 -10.22 7.37 -0.10
N LYS A 41 -10.53 8.64 0.15
CA LYS A 41 -10.02 9.76 -0.64
C LYS A 41 -8.56 10.05 -0.26
N VAL A 42 -7.68 10.08 -1.26
CA VAL A 42 -6.27 10.40 -1.13
C VAL A 42 -5.90 11.60 -1.99
N GLN A 43 -4.90 12.34 -1.54
CA GLN A 43 -4.28 13.41 -2.31
C GLN A 43 -3.16 12.79 -3.13
N ILE A 44 -3.21 12.99 -4.45
CA ILE A 44 -2.13 12.66 -5.37
C ILE A 44 -1.22 13.87 -5.42
N ASP A 45 -0.01 13.71 -4.92
CA ASP A 45 1.06 14.71 -4.93
C ASP A 45 2.26 14.17 -5.73
N GLU A 46 3.48 14.35 -5.21
CA GLU A 46 4.72 13.89 -5.83
C GLU A 46 4.91 12.36 -5.71
N LYS A 47 4.21 11.69 -4.78
CA LYS A 47 4.35 10.24 -4.57
C LYS A 47 3.53 9.41 -5.58
N PRO A 48 4.06 8.25 -6.04
CA PRO A 48 3.29 7.28 -6.80
C PRO A 48 2.08 6.75 -6.01
N LEU A 49 1.00 6.40 -6.72
CA LEU A 49 -0.28 6.03 -6.09
C LEU A 49 -0.18 4.70 -5.33
N GLU A 50 0.62 3.77 -5.81
CA GLU A 50 0.96 2.49 -5.17
C GLU A 50 1.66 2.69 -3.82
N GLU A 51 2.55 3.68 -3.71
CA GLU A 51 3.20 4.03 -2.45
C GLU A 51 2.19 4.64 -1.47
N ILE A 52 1.34 5.55 -1.96
CA ILE A 52 0.24 6.13 -1.18
C ILE A 52 -0.69 5.04 -0.64
N ILE A 53 -1.04 4.03 -1.45
CA ILE A 53 -1.89 2.90 -1.02
C ILE A 53 -1.22 2.14 0.14
N LEU A 54 0.07 1.81 0.03
CA LEU A 54 0.79 1.10 1.09
C LEU A 54 0.90 1.93 2.38
N ASP A 55 1.18 3.23 2.24
CA ASP A 55 1.19 4.17 3.38
C ASP A 55 -0.18 4.20 4.08
N ARG A 56 -1.28 4.19 3.33
CA ARG A 56 -2.64 4.21 3.88
C ARG A 56 -3.04 2.87 4.52
N LEU A 57 -2.66 1.74 3.92
CA LEU A 57 -2.83 0.43 4.56
C LEU A 57 -2.07 0.35 5.88
N LYS A 58 -0.84 0.88 5.93
CA LYS A 58 -0.04 0.93 7.16
C LYS A 58 -0.63 1.87 8.22
N GLN A 59 -1.24 2.97 7.81
CA GLN A 59 -1.99 3.86 8.71
C GLN A 59 -3.20 3.15 9.35
N GLY A 60 -3.77 2.15 8.68
CA GLY A 60 -4.91 1.36 9.15
C GLY A 60 -6.26 1.90 8.68
N PRO A 61 -7.35 1.17 8.97
CA PRO A 61 -8.69 1.57 8.55
C PRO A 61 -9.17 2.82 9.28
N LYS A 62 -10.07 3.58 8.63
CA LYS A 62 -10.80 4.68 9.30
C LYS A 62 -11.95 4.16 10.17
N SER A 63 -12.58 3.09 9.73
CA SER A 63 -13.66 2.43 10.46
C SER A 63 -13.13 1.64 11.66
N GLU A 64 -13.69 1.88 12.85
CA GLU A 64 -13.39 1.12 14.08
C GLU A 64 -13.82 -0.35 14.01
N LYS A 65 -14.70 -0.70 13.06
CA LYS A 65 -15.17 -2.07 12.84
C LYS A 65 -14.18 -2.94 12.06
N LEU A 66 -13.14 -2.33 11.50
CA LEU A 66 -12.12 -3.01 10.70
C LEU A 66 -10.82 -3.10 11.49
N LYS A 67 -10.01 -4.10 11.16
CA LYS A 67 -8.71 -4.34 11.78
C LYS A 67 -7.57 -4.11 10.79
N ARG A 68 -6.43 -3.66 11.33
CA ARG A 68 -5.19 -3.48 10.58
C ARG A 68 -4.74 -4.83 10.02
N THR A 69 -4.28 -4.81 8.78
CA THR A 69 -3.68 -5.95 8.07
C THR A 69 -2.16 -5.80 7.94
N ILE A 70 -1.66 -4.57 8.06
CA ILE A 70 -0.23 -4.27 8.23
C ILE A 70 0.00 -3.93 9.70
N ALA A 71 0.66 -4.84 10.41
CA ALA A 71 1.00 -4.63 11.80
C ALA A 71 2.04 -3.51 11.96
N PRO A 72 2.01 -2.72 13.06
CA PRO A 72 2.92 -1.57 13.23
C PRO A 72 4.41 -1.92 13.20
N HIS A 73 4.77 -3.16 13.57
CA HIS A 73 6.15 -3.66 13.55
C HIS A 73 6.65 -4.02 12.14
N ILE A 74 5.77 -4.13 11.15
CA ILE A 74 6.15 -4.42 9.77
C ILE A 74 6.61 -3.14 9.07
N GLN A 75 7.79 -3.19 8.46
CA GLN A 75 8.35 -2.08 7.71
C GLN A 75 8.36 -2.38 6.22
N ILE A 76 7.48 -1.69 5.47
CA ILE A 76 7.57 -1.60 4.02
C ILE A 76 8.68 -0.61 3.67
N LEU A 77 9.61 -1.04 2.82
CA LEU A 77 10.73 -0.23 2.33
C LEU A 77 10.37 0.53 1.06
N GLY A 78 9.44 0.01 0.26
CA GLY A 78 8.93 0.67 -0.93
C GLY A 78 8.23 -0.28 -1.88
N VAL A 79 7.80 0.27 -3.01
CA VAL A 79 7.18 -0.49 -4.10
C VAL A 79 7.68 0.04 -5.44
N GLU A 80 7.96 -0.88 -6.36
CA GLU A 80 8.24 -0.55 -7.77
C GLU A 80 7.28 -1.33 -8.67
N VAL A 81 6.81 -0.73 -9.76
CA VAL A 81 5.97 -1.42 -10.75
C VAL A 81 6.78 -1.73 -11.99
N VAL A 82 6.92 -3.02 -12.33
CA VAL A 82 7.65 -3.51 -13.49
C VAL A 82 6.79 -4.54 -14.21
N ASN A 83 6.50 -4.34 -15.49
CA ASN A 83 5.68 -5.26 -16.32
C ASN A 83 4.37 -5.65 -15.62
N ASN A 84 3.56 -4.64 -15.24
CA ASN A 84 2.29 -4.80 -14.53
C ASN A 84 2.38 -5.57 -13.19
N THR A 85 3.59 -5.72 -12.63
CA THR A 85 3.82 -6.38 -11.35
C THR A 85 4.34 -5.37 -10.34
N ALA A 86 3.61 -5.16 -9.25
CA ALA A 86 4.08 -4.38 -8.11
C ALA A 86 5.02 -5.23 -7.25
N ARG A 87 6.28 -4.82 -7.11
CA ARG A 87 7.26 -5.48 -6.26
C ARG A 87 7.33 -4.72 -4.94
N VAL A 88 6.70 -5.28 -3.92
CA VAL A 88 6.65 -4.69 -2.58
C VAL A 88 7.84 -5.19 -1.79
N ASN A 89 8.75 -4.28 -1.46
CA ASN A 89 9.94 -4.59 -0.69
C ASN A 89 9.69 -4.34 0.80
N ILE A 90 10.01 -5.33 1.62
CA ILE A 90 9.74 -5.34 3.06
C ILE A 90 11.07 -5.56 3.78
N SER A 91 11.26 -4.89 4.92
CA SER A 91 12.41 -5.12 5.79
C SER A 91 12.34 -6.51 6.41
N SER A 92 13.46 -7.20 6.54
CA SER A 92 13.49 -8.44 7.35
C SER A 92 13.16 -8.19 8.83
N SER A 93 13.37 -6.96 9.32
CA SER A 93 13.08 -6.58 10.70
C SER A 93 11.56 -6.46 10.91
N GLY A 94 10.96 -7.42 11.61
CA GLY A 94 9.52 -7.44 11.92
C GLY A 94 8.72 -8.46 11.11
N LEU A 95 9.38 -9.31 10.33
CA LEU A 95 8.73 -10.45 9.67
C LEU A 95 8.54 -11.62 10.64
N HIS A 96 7.68 -11.40 11.63
CA HIS A 96 7.21 -12.40 12.57
C HIS A 96 5.70 -12.26 12.72
N GLY A 97 5.01 -13.37 12.97
CA GLY A 97 3.57 -13.39 13.10
C GLY A 97 2.99 -14.79 12.97
N GLY A 98 1.69 -14.91 13.20
CA GLY A 98 0.95 -16.14 12.97
C GLY A 98 0.54 -16.31 11.50
N SER A 99 0.09 -17.52 11.15
CA SER A 99 -0.40 -17.81 9.80
C SER A 99 -1.53 -16.89 9.36
N THR A 100 -2.49 -16.62 10.25
CA THR A 100 -3.58 -15.67 9.98
C THR A 100 -3.06 -14.27 9.69
N GLU A 101 -2.09 -13.78 10.45
CA GLU A 101 -1.50 -12.46 10.21
C GLU A 101 -0.83 -12.38 8.84
N GLU A 102 -0.07 -13.41 8.45
CA GLU A 102 0.58 -13.48 7.15
C GLU A 102 -0.44 -13.51 5.99
N VAL A 103 -1.51 -14.32 6.11
CA VAL A 103 -2.61 -14.39 5.12
C VAL A 103 -3.22 -13.01 4.89
N PHE A 104 -3.63 -12.33 5.98
CA PHE A 104 -4.32 -11.05 5.88
C PHE A 104 -3.39 -9.92 5.42
N PHE A 105 -2.11 -9.96 5.80
CA PHE A 105 -1.10 -9.03 5.32
C PHE A 105 -0.93 -9.12 3.80
N ILE A 106 -0.69 -10.34 3.28
CA ILE A 106 -0.50 -10.60 1.85
C ILE A 106 -1.74 -10.20 1.07
N ALA A 107 -2.90 -10.73 1.46
CA ALA A 107 -4.11 -10.55 0.67
C ALA A 107 -4.64 -9.11 0.68
N SER A 108 -4.47 -8.38 1.78
CA SER A 108 -4.83 -6.96 1.86
C SER A 108 -4.03 -6.11 0.86
N ILE A 109 -2.71 -6.32 0.80
CA ILE A 109 -1.82 -5.60 -0.12
C ILE A 109 -2.16 -5.99 -1.57
N VAL A 110 -2.32 -7.28 -1.86
CA VAL A 110 -2.62 -7.77 -3.21
C VAL A 110 -3.95 -7.20 -3.70
N LYS A 111 -5.03 -7.31 -2.92
CA LYS A 111 -6.35 -6.81 -3.33
C LYS A 111 -6.33 -5.30 -3.53
N SER A 112 -5.68 -4.54 -2.65
CA SER A 112 -5.64 -3.07 -2.74
C SER A 112 -4.77 -2.56 -3.89
N LEU A 113 -3.59 -3.15 -4.14
CA LEU A 113 -2.73 -2.72 -5.25
C LEU A 113 -3.32 -3.11 -6.61
N THR A 114 -4.00 -4.26 -6.71
CA THR A 114 -4.68 -4.69 -7.95
C THR A 114 -5.99 -3.95 -8.23
N GLU A 115 -6.41 -2.99 -7.41
CA GLU A 115 -7.44 -1.99 -7.79
C GLU A 115 -6.89 -0.95 -8.79
N LEU A 116 -5.57 -0.90 -8.96
CA LEU A 116 -4.93 -0.09 -9.98
C LEU A 116 -4.91 -0.90 -11.28
N ASP A 117 -5.64 -0.44 -12.30
CA ASP A 117 -5.80 -1.15 -13.58
C ASP A 117 -4.50 -1.51 -14.32
N TYR A 118 -3.37 -0.89 -13.93
CA TYR A 118 -2.04 -1.17 -14.48
C TYR A 118 -1.22 -2.18 -13.64
N ILE A 119 -1.78 -2.72 -12.57
CA ILE A 119 -1.14 -3.70 -11.67
C ILE A 119 -1.97 -4.99 -11.67
N ASP A 120 -1.45 -6.02 -12.32
CA ASP A 120 -2.10 -7.33 -12.40
C ASP A 120 -1.69 -8.24 -11.25
N LYS A 121 -0.46 -8.05 -10.74
CA LYS A 121 0.18 -8.95 -9.79
C LYS A 121 1.03 -8.22 -8.75
N VAL A 122 1.26 -8.86 -7.62
CA VAL A 122 2.16 -8.38 -6.57
C VAL A 122 3.21 -9.43 -6.24
N GLN A 123 4.48 -9.05 -6.32
CA GLN A 123 5.62 -9.84 -5.84
C GLN A 123 6.10 -9.27 -4.51
N PHE A 124 6.24 -10.11 -3.50
CA PHE A 124 6.87 -9.70 -2.24
C PHE A 124 8.37 -9.96 -2.28
N LEU A 125 9.14 -9.02 -1.75
CA LEU A 125 10.59 -9.10 -1.60
C LEU A 125 10.95 -8.77 -0.15
N VAL A 126 12.01 -9.38 0.35
CA VAL A 126 12.61 -9.05 1.65
C VAL A 126 14.02 -8.52 1.40
N ASP A 127 14.28 -7.29 1.81
CA ASP A 127 15.53 -6.57 1.56
C ASP A 127 15.99 -6.67 0.09
N GLY A 128 15.04 -6.53 -0.83
CA GLY A 128 15.26 -6.56 -2.28
C GLY A 128 15.39 -7.95 -2.89
N LYS A 129 15.19 -9.03 -2.12
CA LYS A 129 15.35 -10.42 -2.59
C LYS A 129 14.05 -11.19 -2.52
N LYS A 130 13.84 -12.11 -3.47
CA LYS A 130 12.78 -13.13 -3.37
C LYS A 130 13.09 -14.06 -2.20
N VAL A 131 12.06 -14.41 -1.44
CA VAL A 131 12.12 -15.36 -0.32
C VAL A 131 11.05 -16.43 -0.49
N GLU A 132 11.19 -17.53 0.26
CA GLU A 132 10.18 -18.60 0.24
C GLU A 132 8.92 -18.20 1.00
N SER A 133 9.05 -17.48 2.12
CA SER A 133 7.93 -17.04 2.95
C SER A 133 8.25 -15.73 3.64
N LEU A 134 7.21 -14.98 4.05
CA LEU A 134 7.39 -13.76 4.86
C LEU A 134 7.47 -14.11 6.34
N MET A 135 6.56 -14.93 6.86
CA MET A 135 6.47 -15.28 8.29
C MET A 135 6.51 -16.79 8.56
N GLY A 136 6.69 -17.60 7.52
CA GLY A 136 6.88 -19.05 7.61
C GLY A 136 5.67 -19.90 7.21
N HIS A 137 4.54 -19.29 6.81
CA HIS A 137 3.29 -20.02 6.56
C HIS A 137 2.85 -20.02 5.11
N ILE A 138 3.19 -18.99 4.33
CA ILE A 138 2.79 -18.87 2.91
C ILE A 138 4.01 -18.85 1.99
N TYR A 139 3.92 -19.57 0.87
CA TYR A 139 4.92 -19.52 -0.19
C TYR A 139 4.77 -18.25 -1.04
N VAL A 140 5.78 -17.37 -1.05
CA VAL A 140 5.73 -16.03 -1.68
C VAL A 140 6.78 -15.81 -2.78
N LYS A 141 7.47 -16.86 -3.22
CA LYS A 141 8.54 -16.74 -4.24
C LYS A 141 8.00 -16.34 -5.61
N GLU A 142 6.74 -16.68 -5.88
CA GLU A 142 6.00 -16.30 -7.08
C GLU A 142 5.01 -15.16 -6.78
N PRO A 143 4.68 -14.32 -7.78
CA PRO A 143 3.79 -13.20 -7.59
C PRO A 143 2.32 -13.66 -7.45
N PHE A 144 1.57 -12.94 -6.63
CA PHE A 144 0.15 -13.16 -6.40
C PHE A 144 -0.71 -12.31 -7.33
N THR A 145 -1.74 -12.92 -7.91
CA THR A 145 -2.88 -12.22 -8.54
C THR A 145 -3.99 -11.99 -7.52
N ARG A 146 -4.94 -11.10 -7.85
CA ARG A 146 -6.18 -10.94 -7.09
C ARG A 146 -6.90 -12.27 -6.82
N GLU A 147 -7.03 -13.11 -7.84
CA GLU A 147 -7.68 -14.42 -7.73
C GLU A 147 -6.90 -15.38 -6.81
N SER A 148 -5.57 -15.38 -6.90
CA SER A 148 -4.74 -16.30 -6.12
C SER A 148 -4.87 -16.09 -4.61
N VAL A 149 -5.16 -14.86 -4.16
CA VAL A 149 -5.30 -14.56 -2.73
C VAL A 149 -6.69 -14.85 -2.17
N GLU A 150 -7.72 -14.98 -3.01
CA GLU A 150 -9.03 -15.43 -2.54
C GLU A 150 -8.95 -16.89 -2.06
N ASN A 151 -8.09 -17.71 -2.68
CA ASN A 151 -7.89 -19.12 -2.34
C ASN A 151 -7.08 -19.36 -1.05
N ILE A 152 -6.44 -18.33 -0.48
CA ILE A 152 -5.66 -18.48 0.77
C ILE A 152 -6.38 -17.88 1.98
N ILE A 153 -7.43 -17.09 1.77
CA ILE A 153 -8.33 -16.61 2.85
C ILE A 153 -9.42 -17.64 3.16
N SER A 154 -9.77 -18.50 2.18
CA SER A 154 -10.85 -19.48 2.24
C SER A 154 -10.57 -20.71 3.10
#